data_AF-A0A524HXH6-F1
#
_entry.id   AF-A0A524HXH6-F1
#
_cell.length_a   1.000
_cell.length_b   1.000
_cell.length_c   1.000
_cell.angle_alpha   90.00
_cell.angle_beta   90.00
_cell.angle_gamma   90.00
#
_symmetry.space_group_name_H-M   'P 1'
#
loop_
_entity.id
_entity.type
_entity.pdbx_description
1 polymer ?
#
loop_
_entity_poly.entity_id
_entity_poly.type
_entity_poly.pdbx_seq_one_letter_code
_entity_poly.pdbx_strand_id
1 'polypeptide(L)'
;MRIFESFLPALFVLAALSPNIALAQTADDDNIVVTLLGTGSPALNPARFGPSTLVQAGGLNLVFDAGRGLTIRMAQIGVQPGDIDALFITHFHSDHVNGFSDLWMAGYMLN
;
A
#
# COMPACT_ATOMS: atom_id res chain seq x y z
N MET A 1 -42.97 -35.18 -8.78
CA MET A 1 -43.61 -34.92 -7.48
C MET A 1 -42.73 -33.89 -6.73
N ARG A 2 -42.81 -32.61 -7.10
CA ARG A 2 -43.27 -31.49 -6.26
C ARG A 2 -43.06 -31.72 -4.75
N ILE A 3 -42.23 -30.90 -4.11
CA ILE A 3 -42.70 -29.68 -3.42
C ILE A 3 -41.55 -28.68 -3.23
N PHE A 4 -41.80 -27.47 -3.74
CA PHE A 4 -41.13 -26.22 -3.39
C PHE A 4 -41.68 -25.75 -2.04
N GLU A 5 -40.85 -25.18 -1.17
CA GLU A 5 -41.29 -24.25 -0.13
C GLU A 5 -40.29 -23.08 -0.10
N SER A 6 -40.85 -21.92 -0.42
CA SER A 6 -40.24 -20.60 -0.52
C SER A 6 -40.05 -19.96 0.84
N PHE A 7 -38.87 -19.40 1.11
CA PHE A 7 -38.69 -18.42 2.18
C PHE A 7 -37.91 -17.20 1.64
N LEU A 8 -38.69 -16.13 1.43
CA LEU A 8 -38.39 -14.70 1.55
C LEU A 8 -36.99 -14.19 1.08
N PRO A 9 -36.91 -13.27 0.09
CA PRO A 9 -35.65 -12.59 -0.16
C PRO A 9 -35.41 -11.63 1.00
N ALA A 10 -34.39 -11.91 1.82
CA ALA A 10 -33.82 -10.91 2.69
C ALA A 10 -33.31 -9.79 1.77
N LEU A 11 -34.01 -8.66 1.80
CA LEU A 11 -33.59 -7.40 1.22
C LEU A 11 -32.26 -7.02 1.87
N PHE A 12 -31.15 -7.45 1.25
CA PHE A 12 -29.82 -6.96 1.60
C PHE A 12 -29.81 -5.48 1.25
N VAL A 13 -29.96 -4.64 2.28
CA VAL A 13 -29.59 -3.23 2.22
C VAL A 13 -28.12 -3.21 1.81
N LEU A 14 -27.88 -2.86 0.55
CA LEU A 14 -26.56 -2.49 0.05
C LEU A 14 -26.20 -1.18 0.75
N ALA A 15 -25.75 -1.27 2.00
CA ALA A 15 -25.06 -0.17 2.63
C ALA A 15 -23.83 0.08 1.75
N ALA A 16 -23.85 1.19 1.02
CA ALA A 16 -22.69 1.72 0.33
C ALA A 16 -21.60 1.92 1.38
N LEU A 17 -20.77 0.89 1.58
CA LEU A 17 -19.44 1.07 2.10
C LEU A 17 -18.73 1.85 1.01
N SER A 18 -18.84 3.18 1.05
CA SER A 18 -17.84 4.04 0.42
C SER A 18 -16.52 3.55 1.00
N PRO A 19 -15.68 2.83 0.24
CA PRO A 19 -14.38 2.55 0.78
C PRO A 19 -13.77 3.94 0.83
N ASN A 20 -13.49 4.43 2.04
CA ASN A 20 -12.52 5.51 2.22
C ASN A 20 -11.16 4.91 1.81
N ILE A 21 -11.00 4.56 0.54
CA ILE A 21 -9.70 4.49 -0.09
C ILE A 21 -9.30 5.94 -0.05
N ALA A 22 -8.39 6.28 0.86
CA ALA A 22 -7.64 7.51 0.72
C ALA A 22 -7.02 7.41 -0.68
N LEU A 23 -7.61 8.15 -1.62
CA LEU A 23 -7.05 8.28 -2.95
C LEU A 23 -5.64 8.80 -2.73
N ALA A 24 -4.64 8.14 -3.33
CA ALA A 24 -3.27 8.62 -3.33
C ALA A 24 -3.31 10.12 -3.66
N GLN A 25 -2.91 10.94 -2.69
CA GLN A 25 -2.92 12.37 -2.89
C GLN A 25 -1.81 12.68 -3.89
N THR A 26 -2.18 13.11 -5.09
CA THR A 26 -1.20 13.67 -6.02
C THR A 26 -0.64 14.93 -5.36
N ALA A 27 0.68 14.99 -5.18
CA ALA A 27 1.31 16.23 -4.77
C ALA A 27 0.99 17.30 -5.81
N ASP A 28 0.32 18.38 -5.38
CA ASP A 28 0.34 19.64 -6.11
C ASP A 28 1.79 20.16 -6.11
N ASP A 29 2.23 20.87 -7.16
CA ASP A 29 3.66 21.17 -7.37
C ASP A 29 4.33 21.89 -6.18
N ASP A 30 3.54 22.62 -5.37
CA ASP A 30 4.01 23.36 -4.19
C ASP A 30 3.96 22.58 -2.85
N ASN A 31 3.36 21.38 -2.82
CA ASN A 31 3.15 20.63 -1.57
C ASN A 31 4.03 19.38 -1.46
N ILE A 32 4.54 19.13 -0.25
CA ILE A 32 5.22 17.88 0.11
C ILE A 32 4.29 17.04 0.97
N VAL A 33 3.97 15.83 0.50
CA VAL A 33 3.16 14.85 1.26
C VAL A 33 4.05 13.70 1.69
N VAL A 34 4.03 13.37 2.99
CA VAL A 34 4.80 12.25 3.54
C VAL A 34 3.85 11.21 4.11
N THR A 35 3.91 10.00 3.55
CA THR A 35 3.11 8.86 3.98
C THR A 35 4.01 7.80 4.61
N LEU A 36 3.74 7.47 5.88
CA LEU A 36 4.43 6.40 6.60
C LEU A 36 3.81 5.06 6.21
N LEU A 37 4.44 4.37 5.26
CA LEU A 37 4.00 3.05 4.81
C LEU A 37 4.26 2.00 5.88
N GLY A 38 5.41 2.07 6.54
CA GLY A 38 5.75 1.24 7.69
C GLY A 38 6.72 1.94 8.63
N THR A 39 6.51 1.71 9.94
CA THR A 39 7.31 2.33 11.01
C THR A 39 8.02 1.29 11.88
N GLY A 40 7.93 0.01 11.53
CA GLY A 40 8.49 -1.13 12.25
C GLY A 40 10.00 -1.06 12.49
N SER A 41 10.55 -2.14 13.03
CA SER A 41 11.98 -2.28 13.29
C SER A 41 12.39 -3.73 13.02
N PRO A 42 13.64 -4.17 13.33
CA PRO A 42 14.00 -5.58 13.20
C PRO A 42 13.12 -6.51 14.04
N ALA A 43 12.52 -6.00 15.12
CA ALA A 43 11.62 -6.77 15.97
C ALA A 43 10.30 -7.09 15.24
N LEU A 44 9.89 -8.36 15.29
CA LEU A 44 8.65 -8.81 14.69
C LEU A 44 7.45 -8.19 15.40
N ASN A 45 6.60 -7.48 14.65
CA ASN A 45 5.37 -6.90 15.15
C ASN A 45 4.25 -7.04 14.09
N PRO A 46 3.16 -7.76 14.39
CA PRO A 46 2.09 -7.98 13.41
C PRO A 46 1.30 -6.71 13.07
N ALA A 47 1.37 -5.66 13.90
CA ALA A 47 0.67 -4.41 13.68
C ALA A 47 1.52 -3.35 12.94
N ARG A 48 2.81 -3.62 12.70
CA ARG A 48 3.74 -2.62 12.13
C ARG A 48 4.61 -3.24 11.03
N PHE A 49 4.37 -2.82 9.80
CA PHE A 49 5.23 -3.14 8.66
C PHE A 49 6.61 -2.51 8.80
N GLY A 50 7.59 -3.06 8.07
CA GLY A 50 8.99 -2.62 8.16
C GLY A 50 9.18 -1.16 7.70
N PRO A 51 10.29 -0.51 8.10
CA PRO A 51 10.62 0.86 7.70
C PRO A 51 10.40 1.12 6.22
N SER A 52 9.47 2.03 5.91
CA SER A 52 9.21 2.49 4.55
C SER A 52 8.43 3.80 4.59
N THR A 53 8.90 4.81 3.86
CA THR A 53 8.24 6.11 3.75
C THR A 53 8.09 6.49 2.29
N LEU A 54 6.87 6.85 1.88
CA LEU A 54 6.61 7.47 0.59
C LEU A 54 6.60 8.99 0.78
N VAL A 55 7.39 9.69 -0.02
CA VAL A 55 7.41 11.15 -0.12
C VAL A 55 6.96 11.53 -1.52
N GLN A 56 5.89 12.31 -1.60
CA GLN A 56 5.37 12.84 -2.85
C GLN A 56 5.64 14.34 -2.89
N ALA A 57 6.47 14.78 -3.83
CA ALA A 57 6.93 16.16 -3.92
C ALA A 57 7.35 16.50 -5.35
N GLY A 58 6.93 17.67 -5.86
CA GLY A 58 7.31 18.14 -7.21
C GLY A 58 6.97 17.14 -8.32
N GLY A 59 5.80 16.50 -8.22
CA GLY A 59 5.35 15.47 -9.17
C GLY A 59 6.06 14.11 -9.06
N LEU A 60 6.99 13.92 -8.11
CA LEU A 60 7.74 12.68 -7.93
C LEU A 60 7.20 11.85 -6.77
N ASN A 61 7.20 10.52 -6.93
CA ASN A 61 6.95 9.52 -5.91
C ASN A 61 8.28 8.89 -5.45
N LEU A 62 8.80 9.34 -4.32
CA LEU A 62 10.09 8.93 -3.77
C LEU A 62 9.89 7.98 -2.58
N VAL A 63 10.49 6.79 -2.62
CA VAL A 63 10.40 5.82 -1.52
C VAL A 63 11.72 5.77 -0.76
N PHE A 64 11.64 5.86 0.57
CA PHE A 64 12.77 5.73 1.48
C PHE A 64 12.62 4.44 2.30
N ASP A 65 13.59 3.55 2.13
CA ASP A 65 13.67 2.18 2.62
C ASP A 65 12.60 1.24 2.06
N ALA A 66 12.98 -0.04 1.90
CA ALA A 66 12.15 -1.11 1.40
C ALA A 66 11.91 -2.16 2.48
N GLY A 67 11.25 -1.76 3.55
CA GLY A 67 10.91 -2.66 4.64
C GLY A 67 9.86 -3.70 4.27
N ARG A 68 9.79 -4.76 5.08
CA ARG A 68 8.88 -5.89 4.89
C ARG A 68 7.43 -5.40 4.75
N GLY A 69 6.79 -5.76 3.64
CA GLY A 69 5.39 -5.46 3.32
C GLY A 69 5.13 -4.04 2.79
N LEU A 70 6.18 -3.33 2.35
CA LEU A 70 6.08 -2.07 1.60
C LEU A 70 4.99 -2.12 0.50
N THR A 71 5.07 -3.10 -0.40
CA THR A 71 4.16 -3.28 -1.55
C THR A 71 2.70 -3.43 -1.14
N ILE A 72 2.44 -4.16 -0.04
CA ILE A 72 1.10 -4.30 0.54
C ILE A 72 0.57 -2.93 0.99
N ARG A 73 1.41 -2.12 1.63
CA ARG A 73 1.04 -0.79 2.12
C ARG A 73 0.83 0.20 0.99
N MET A 74 1.65 0.14 -0.06
CA MET A 74 1.45 0.89 -1.29
C MET A 74 0.10 0.54 -1.95
N ALA A 75 -0.19 -0.76 -2.11
CA ALA A 75 -1.46 -1.22 -2.67
C ALA A 75 -2.67 -0.75 -1.85
N GLN A 76 -2.57 -0.72 -0.52
CA GLN A 76 -3.64 -0.22 0.37
C GLN A 76 -3.95 1.27 0.20
N ILE A 77 -2.98 2.07 -0.28
CA ILE A 77 -3.17 3.50 -0.58
C ILE A 77 -3.32 3.78 -2.08
N GLY A 78 -3.44 2.72 -2.91
CA GLY A 78 -3.62 2.85 -4.35
C GLY A 78 -2.38 3.34 -5.12
N VAL A 79 -1.18 3.21 -4.54
CA VAL A 79 0.09 3.50 -5.24
C VAL A 79 0.66 2.19 -5.77
N GLN A 80 0.98 2.13 -7.05
CA GLN A 80 1.56 0.94 -7.66
C GLN A 80 3.09 0.99 -7.56
N PRO A 81 3.77 -0.17 -7.47
CA PRO A 81 5.23 -0.22 -7.55
C PRO A 81 5.82 0.45 -8.79
N GLY A 82 5.12 0.42 -9.92
CA GLY A 82 5.54 1.09 -11.15
C GLY A 82 5.44 2.62 -11.13
N ASP A 83 4.72 3.20 -10.16
CA ASP A 83 4.55 4.65 -10.03
C ASP A 83 5.71 5.32 -9.31
N ILE A 84 6.68 4.56 -8.76
CA ILE A 84 7.81 5.12 -8.00
C ILE A 84 8.92 5.61 -8.94
N ASP A 85 9.42 6.81 -8.69
CA ASP A 85 10.51 7.39 -9.48
C ASP A 85 11.88 7.01 -8.94
N ALA A 86 11.99 6.84 -7.62
CA ALA A 86 13.25 6.48 -6.97
C ALA A 86 13.04 5.72 -5.66
N LEU A 87 13.97 4.82 -5.37
CA LEU A 87 14.13 4.15 -4.08
C LEU A 87 15.46 4.56 -3.45
N PHE A 88 15.40 5.04 -2.22
CA PHE A 88 16.57 5.38 -1.40
C PHE A 88 16.67 4.37 -0.26
N ILE A 89 17.82 3.73 -0.11
CA ILE A 89 18.10 2.83 1.02
C ILE A 89 19.03 3.57 1.98
N THR A 90 18.60 3.74 3.22
CA THR A 90 19.36 4.48 4.24
C THR A 90 20.59 3.68 4.70
N HIS A 91 20.43 2.38 4.90
CA HIS A 91 21.49 1.43 5.28
C HIS A 91 21.03 -0.02 5.04
N PHE A 92 21.93 -0.98 5.21
CA PHE A 92 21.72 -2.38 4.82
C PHE A 92 21.29 -3.32 5.95
N HIS A 93 20.53 -2.84 6.92
CA HIS A 93 19.85 -3.76 7.84
C HIS A 93 18.65 -4.41 7.18
N SER A 94 18.41 -5.68 7.55
CA SER A 94 17.40 -6.52 6.89
C SER A 94 16.00 -5.90 6.88
N ASP A 95 15.62 -5.19 7.94
CA ASP A 95 14.31 -4.56 8.05
C ASP A 95 14.12 -3.36 7.12
N HIS A 96 15.20 -2.82 6.53
CA HIS A 96 15.16 -1.76 5.51
C HIS A 96 15.26 -2.30 4.06
N VAL A 97 15.64 -3.56 3.86
CA VAL A 97 15.89 -4.12 2.50
C VAL A 97 15.08 -5.37 2.16
N ASN A 98 14.46 -6.04 3.13
CA ASN A 98 13.75 -7.31 2.90
C ASN A 98 12.55 -7.20 1.95
N GLY A 99 11.97 -6.02 1.77
CA GLY A 99 10.88 -5.75 0.82
C GLY A 99 11.36 -5.37 -0.58
N PHE A 100 12.67 -5.19 -0.79
CA PHE A 100 13.21 -4.73 -2.07
C PHE A 100 12.91 -5.69 -3.23
N SER A 101 13.10 -6.99 -3.02
CA SER A 101 12.84 -8.00 -4.06
C SER A 101 11.37 -8.03 -4.47
N ASP A 102 10.47 -7.87 -3.52
CA ASP A 102 9.03 -7.84 -3.76
C ASP A 102 8.63 -6.57 -4.52
N LEU A 103 9.14 -5.40 -4.12
CA LEU A 103 8.93 -4.15 -4.84
C LEU A 103 9.38 -4.24 -6.30
N TRP A 104 10.59 -4.76 -6.53
CA TRP A 104 11.16 -4.89 -7.86
C TRP A 104 10.37 -5.88 -8.74
N MET A 105 10.01 -7.05 -8.20
CA MET A 105 9.25 -8.05 -8.95
C MET A 105 7.81 -7.59 -9.22
N ALA A 106 7.15 -6.99 -8.23
CA ALA A 106 5.81 -6.45 -8.41
C ALA A 106 5.80 -5.30 -9.43
N GLY A 107 6.79 -4.42 -9.41
CA GLY A 107 6.96 -3.38 -10.43
C GLY A 107 7.21 -3.94 -11.82
N TYR A 108 7.97 -5.04 -11.95
CA TYR A 108 8.15 -5.70 -13.25
C TYR A 108 6.88 -6.38 -13.78
N MET A 109 6.05 -6.95 -12.90
CA MET A 109 4.88 -7.74 -13.29
C MET A 109 3.59 -6.93 -13.47
N LEU A 110 3.44 -5.83 -12.73
CA LEU A 110 2.18 -5.06 -12.63
C LEU A 110 2.21 -3.77 -13.47
N ASN A 111 3.28 -3.54 -14.23
CA ASN A 111 3.50 -2.37 -15.07
C ASN A 111 3.53 -2.77 -16.54
#